data_AF-A0A958H7K6-F1
#
_entry.id   AF-A0A958H7K6-F1
#
_cell.length_a   1.000
_cell.length_b   1.000
_cell.length_c   1.000
_cell.angle_alpha   90.00
_cell.angle_beta   90.00
_cell.angle_gamma   90.00
#
_symmetry.space_group_name_H-M   'P 1'
#
loop_
_entity.id
_entity.type
_entity.pdbx_description
1 polymer ?
#
loop_
_entity_poly.entity_id
_entity_poly.type
_entity_poly.pdbx_seq_one_letter_code
_entity_poly.pdbx_strand_id
1 'polypeptide(L)'
;VVRSTFAGLEGADRVDVRVVHNTKPIATILVDEASEGYDLVMLGASNEGMLDNILFGNVPERVAAEAPIPTIMVRAAQPAREAFLRLLWGRVQEYAPVLNREDQILLFRNLRRGARANVNYFVLIVLSAIIATLGLWQNSAAVIIGAMLVAPLMTPILATSLGVVMGEPRTIRVAAESTLKGVVLGIAIALFIALILPGEKIGSEILARTQPSLLDMAVALASGAAGAYALARKEVSAALPGVAIAAALMPPLCTVGIGLAIFSGPIAGGAFLLFTTNLIAIIVAGTAVFLVLGVRPRDDEEREQNFRRGLIVGIVMLLVVSMALALPTLRQRLNLGQPTSVSGIMTGLAKAEGVEVITVDTTQVEGVTRVVARISAPAGQINSKIVDAWSRELAARQGSPVDLTVEIVPLIEIQSSSQ
;
A
#
# COMPACT_ATOMS: atom_id res chain seq x y z
N VAL A 1 -32.32 19.57 -28.34
CA VAL A 1 -31.15 18.67 -28.52
C VAL A 1 -31.45 17.56 -29.52
N VAL A 2 -32.45 16.68 -29.31
CA VAL A 2 -32.71 15.56 -30.25
C VAL A 2 -33.11 16.04 -31.66
N ARG A 3 -34.10 16.94 -31.79
CA ARG A 3 -34.50 17.48 -33.11
C ARG A 3 -33.38 18.23 -33.84
N SER A 4 -32.46 18.87 -33.10
CA SER A 4 -31.30 19.55 -33.68
C SER A 4 -30.21 18.57 -34.14
N THR A 5 -30.16 17.35 -33.60
CA THR A 5 -29.21 16.30 -34.03
C THR A 5 -29.55 15.74 -35.41
N PHE A 6 -30.84 15.69 -35.77
CA PHE A 6 -31.31 15.22 -37.08
C PHE A 6 -31.45 16.33 -38.12
N ALA A 7 -31.26 17.60 -37.74
CA ALA A 7 -31.39 18.74 -38.64
C ALA A 7 -30.33 18.67 -39.76
N GLY A 8 -30.77 18.64 -41.03
CA GLY A 8 -29.90 18.58 -42.20
C GLY A 8 -29.64 17.19 -42.78
N LEU A 9 -30.23 16.14 -42.20
CA LEU A 9 -30.22 14.78 -42.79
C LEU A 9 -31.43 14.58 -43.72
N GLU A 10 -31.22 13.88 -44.83
CA GLU A 10 -32.31 13.47 -45.72
C GLU A 10 -33.30 12.59 -44.96
N GLY A 11 -34.59 12.96 -44.99
CA GLY A 11 -35.64 12.22 -44.29
C GLY A 11 -35.83 12.59 -42.80
N ALA A 12 -35.20 13.66 -42.31
CA ALA A 12 -35.40 14.15 -40.95
C ALA A 12 -36.87 14.44 -40.60
N ASP A 13 -37.69 14.80 -41.60
CA ASP A 13 -39.13 15.06 -41.46
C ASP A 13 -39.94 13.80 -41.12
N ARG A 14 -39.36 12.60 -41.29
CA ARG A 14 -39.97 11.30 -40.96
C ARG A 14 -39.64 10.84 -39.54
N VAL A 15 -38.85 11.60 -38.79
CA VAL A 15 -38.43 11.23 -37.43
C VAL A 15 -39.45 11.76 -36.43
N ASP A 16 -40.21 10.84 -35.83
CA ASP A 16 -41.04 11.17 -34.68
C ASP A 16 -40.20 11.09 -33.39
N VAL A 17 -40.27 12.13 -32.55
CA VAL A 17 -39.47 12.24 -31.33
C VAL A 17 -40.39 12.10 -30.13
N ARG A 18 -40.33 10.94 -29.48
CA ARG A 18 -41.05 10.63 -28.25
C ARG A 18 -40.10 10.75 -27.04
N VAL A 19 -40.56 11.40 -25.98
CA VAL A 19 -39.87 11.45 -24.69
C VAL A 19 -40.71 10.70 -23.68
N VAL A 20 -40.15 9.67 -23.07
CA VAL A 20 -40.85 8.81 -22.10
C VAL A 20 -40.27 9.07 -20.72
N HIS A 21 -41.12 9.45 -19.77
CA HIS A 21 -40.76 9.56 -18.36
C HIS A 21 -41.22 8.31 -17.61
N ASN A 22 -40.29 7.58 -17.00
CA ASN A 22 -40.58 6.34 -16.30
C ASN A 22 -39.55 6.12 -15.18
N THR A 23 -39.94 5.36 -14.15
CA THR A 23 -39.11 5.02 -12.98
C THR A 23 -38.45 3.66 -13.09
N LYS A 24 -38.79 2.86 -14.11
CA LYS A 24 -38.12 1.57 -14.40
C LYS A 24 -36.69 1.79 -14.96
N PRO A 25 -35.80 0.79 -14.87
CA PRO A 25 -34.50 0.84 -15.53
C PRO A 25 -34.62 1.04 -17.05
N ILE A 26 -33.69 1.81 -17.64
CA ILE A 26 -33.70 2.19 -19.07
C ILE A 26 -33.80 0.96 -19.99
N ALA A 27 -33.02 -0.09 -19.73
CA ALA A 27 -33.06 -1.30 -20.54
C ALA A 27 -34.47 -1.93 -20.60
N THR A 28 -35.17 -1.96 -19.47
CA THR A 28 -36.54 -2.50 -19.40
C THR A 28 -37.53 -1.62 -20.14
N ILE A 29 -37.40 -0.30 -20.05
CA ILE A 29 -38.25 0.64 -20.81
C ILE A 29 -38.08 0.42 -22.31
N LEU A 30 -36.83 0.27 -22.77
CA LEU A 30 -36.50 0.06 -24.17
C LEU A 30 -37.03 -1.28 -24.70
N VAL A 31 -36.97 -2.36 -23.89
CA VAL A 31 -37.51 -3.67 -24.25
C VAL A 31 -39.05 -3.66 -24.30
N ASP A 32 -39.68 -3.02 -23.31
CA ASP A 32 -41.14 -2.84 -23.28
C ASP A 32 -41.61 -2.07 -24.54
N GLU A 33 -40.96 -0.95 -24.86
CA GLU A 33 -41.28 -0.12 -26.04
C GLU A 33 -41.01 -0.85 -27.36
N ALA A 34 -39.92 -1.62 -27.45
CA ALA A 34 -39.62 -2.43 -28.63
C ALA A 34 -40.72 -3.47 -28.95
N SER A 35 -41.57 -3.79 -27.96
CA SER A 35 -42.70 -4.69 -28.13
C SER A 35 -43.96 -4.00 -28.69
N GLU A 36 -43.99 -2.67 -28.83
CA GLU A 36 -45.15 -1.88 -29.28
C GLU A 36 -45.29 -1.78 -30.83
N GLY A 37 -44.70 -2.71 -31.58
CA GLY A 37 -44.89 -2.82 -33.04
C GLY A 37 -43.84 -2.13 -33.91
N TYR A 38 -42.61 -1.96 -33.40
CA TYR A 38 -41.46 -1.54 -34.20
C TYR A 38 -40.80 -2.73 -34.90
N ASP A 39 -40.17 -2.51 -36.06
CA ASP A 39 -39.49 -3.59 -36.81
C ASP A 39 -37.99 -3.72 -36.47
N LEU A 40 -37.39 -2.68 -35.89
CA LEU A 40 -35.96 -2.60 -35.61
C LEU A 40 -35.67 -1.63 -34.45
N VAL A 41 -34.77 -2.03 -33.56
CA VAL A 41 -34.18 -1.12 -32.56
C VAL A 41 -32.76 -0.75 -32.98
N MET A 42 -32.45 0.54 -33.07
CA MET A 42 -31.07 1.03 -33.21
C MET A 42 -30.65 1.76 -31.94
N LEU A 43 -29.57 1.29 -31.31
CA LEU A 43 -29.04 1.87 -30.07
C LEU A 43 -27.62 2.37 -30.30
N GLY A 44 -27.41 3.65 -29.98
CA GLY A 44 -26.07 4.18 -29.81
C GLY A 44 -25.43 3.60 -28.56
N ALA A 45 -24.37 2.82 -28.70
CA ALA A 45 -23.49 2.49 -27.58
C ALA A 45 -22.60 3.72 -27.37
N SER A 46 -23.02 4.61 -26.45
CA SER A 46 -22.22 5.75 -26.03
C SER A 46 -20.82 5.32 -25.62
N ASN A 47 -19.84 6.21 -25.78
CA ASN A 47 -18.45 5.99 -25.43
C ASN A 47 -18.30 6.00 -23.89
N GLU A 48 -18.91 5.02 -23.23
CA GLU A 48 -18.74 4.78 -21.82
C GLU A 48 -17.30 4.30 -21.59
N GLY A 49 -16.68 4.80 -20.52
CA GLY A 49 -15.27 4.53 -20.24
C GLY A 49 -14.98 3.04 -20.11
N MET A 50 -13.70 2.67 -20.13
CA MET A 50 -13.26 1.29 -19.91
C MET A 50 -13.80 0.71 -18.59
N LEU A 51 -13.91 1.53 -17.54
CA LEU A 51 -14.50 1.14 -16.27
C LEU A 51 -15.98 0.74 -16.43
N ASP A 52 -16.74 1.57 -17.13
CA ASP A 52 -18.18 1.46 -17.29
C ASP A 52 -18.57 0.15 -17.99
N ASN A 53 -17.83 -0.18 -19.06
CA ASN A 53 -18.00 -1.43 -19.80
C ASN A 53 -17.59 -2.68 -18.98
N ILE A 54 -16.57 -2.56 -18.12
CA ILE A 54 -16.07 -3.67 -17.29
C ILE A 54 -17.00 -3.99 -16.12
N LEU A 55 -17.77 -3.00 -15.65
CA LEU A 55 -18.51 -3.05 -14.39
C LEU A 55 -20.01 -3.27 -14.55
N PHE A 56 -20.65 -2.76 -15.60
CA PHE A 56 -22.11 -2.64 -15.64
C PHE A 56 -22.82 -3.55 -16.65
N GLY A 57 -22.10 -4.12 -17.62
CA GLY A 57 -22.79 -4.69 -18.79
C GLY A 57 -23.51 -3.58 -19.58
N ASN A 58 -23.66 -3.77 -20.88
CA ASN A 58 -24.19 -2.69 -21.70
C ASN A 58 -25.72 -2.65 -21.52
N VAL A 59 -26.32 -1.48 -21.19
CA VAL A 59 -27.76 -1.24 -21.44
C VAL A 59 -28.11 -1.68 -22.87
N PRO A 60 -27.28 -1.35 -23.89
CA PRO A 60 -27.39 -1.97 -25.20
C PRO A 60 -27.40 -3.52 -25.19
N GLU A 61 -26.51 -4.21 -24.47
CA GLU A 61 -26.48 -5.69 -24.40
C GLU A 61 -27.75 -6.27 -23.81
N ARG A 62 -28.28 -5.70 -22.72
CA ARG A 62 -29.55 -6.18 -22.16
C ARG A 62 -30.69 -5.99 -23.14
N VAL A 63 -30.78 -4.83 -23.80
CA VAL A 63 -31.81 -4.61 -24.81
C VAL A 63 -31.61 -5.56 -25.99
N ALA A 64 -30.38 -5.79 -26.46
CA ALA A 64 -30.14 -6.75 -27.55
C ALA A 64 -30.43 -8.21 -27.18
N ALA A 65 -30.28 -8.58 -25.91
CA ALA A 65 -30.57 -9.93 -25.42
C ALA A 65 -32.07 -10.17 -25.14
N GLU A 66 -32.79 -9.14 -24.68
CA GLU A 66 -34.17 -9.25 -24.22
C GLU A 66 -35.20 -8.70 -25.23
N ALA A 67 -34.80 -7.87 -26.21
CA ALA A 67 -35.72 -7.30 -27.18
C ALA A 67 -36.29 -8.37 -28.12
N PRO A 68 -37.60 -8.34 -28.40
CA PRO A 68 -38.27 -9.31 -29.28
C PRO A 68 -37.97 -9.09 -30.77
N ILE A 69 -37.32 -7.99 -31.13
CA ILE A 69 -37.06 -7.56 -32.51
C ILE A 69 -35.57 -7.37 -32.79
N PRO A 70 -35.13 -7.41 -34.06
CA PRO A 70 -33.74 -7.21 -34.41
C PRO A 70 -33.19 -5.90 -33.82
N THR A 71 -32.04 -5.99 -33.18
CA THR A 71 -31.39 -4.87 -32.50
C THR A 71 -30.02 -4.61 -33.11
N ILE A 72 -29.77 -3.38 -33.57
CA ILE A 72 -28.48 -2.92 -34.10
C ILE A 72 -27.83 -2.02 -33.06
N MET A 73 -26.60 -2.35 -32.66
CA MET A 73 -25.75 -1.46 -31.88
C MET A 73 -24.81 -0.68 -32.77
N VAL A 74 -24.89 0.64 -32.67
CA VAL A 74 -23.98 1.55 -33.35
C VAL A 74 -23.00 2.09 -32.33
N ARG A 75 -21.70 1.85 -32.57
CA ARG A 75 -20.64 2.25 -31.67
C ARG A 75 -19.63 3.13 -32.39
N ALA A 76 -19.22 4.22 -31.74
CA ALA A 76 -18.10 5.02 -32.22
C ALA A 76 -16.80 4.19 -32.22
N ALA A 77 -15.97 4.34 -33.24
CA ALA A 77 -14.69 3.65 -33.34
C ALA A 77 -13.80 3.98 -32.12
N GLN A 78 -13.37 2.96 -31.39
CA GLN A 78 -12.59 3.13 -30.16
C GLN A 78 -11.08 3.22 -30.44
N PRO A 79 -10.33 4.01 -29.66
CA PRO A 79 -8.87 4.06 -29.76
C PRO A 79 -8.23 2.74 -29.33
N ALA A 80 -7.16 2.33 -30.00
CA ALA A 80 -6.48 1.03 -29.83
C ALA A 80 -6.08 0.68 -28.38
N ARG A 81 -5.83 1.69 -27.53
CA ARG A 81 -5.52 1.51 -26.10
C ARG A 81 -6.65 0.83 -25.31
N GLU A 82 -7.90 1.15 -25.61
CA GLU A 82 -9.07 0.62 -24.90
C GLU A 82 -9.37 -0.82 -25.34
N ALA A 83 -9.06 -1.16 -26.59
CA ALA A 83 -9.14 -2.54 -27.09
C ALA A 83 -8.10 -3.45 -26.44
N PHE A 84 -6.84 -3.00 -26.31
CA PHE A 84 -5.76 -3.77 -25.67
C PHE A 84 -6.07 -4.08 -24.19
N LEU A 85 -6.54 -3.08 -23.45
CA LEU A 85 -6.88 -3.25 -22.04
C LEU A 85 -8.10 -4.18 -21.83
N ARG A 86 -9.07 -4.19 -22.74
CA ARG A 86 -10.17 -5.17 -22.74
C ARG A 86 -9.69 -6.59 -22.97
N LEU A 87 -8.75 -6.80 -23.89
CA LEU A 87 -8.15 -8.11 -24.13
C LEU A 87 -7.41 -8.63 -22.88
N LEU A 88 -6.68 -7.76 -22.20
CA LEU A 88 -6.03 -8.08 -20.92
C LEU A 88 -7.05 -8.46 -19.84
N TRP A 89 -8.12 -7.67 -19.68
CA TRP A 89 -9.16 -7.93 -18.68
C TRP A 89 -9.97 -9.21 -18.99
N GLY A 90 -10.29 -9.44 -20.26
CA GLY A 90 -10.98 -10.66 -20.72
C GLY A 90 -10.19 -11.91 -20.37
N ARG A 91 -8.86 -11.91 -20.58
CA ARG A 91 -7.99 -12.99 -20.10
C ARG A 91 -8.02 -13.13 -18.59
N VAL A 92 -7.91 -12.04 -17.84
CA VAL A 92 -7.95 -12.13 -16.36
C VAL A 92 -9.25 -12.75 -15.89
N GLN A 93 -10.40 -12.36 -16.45
CA GLN A 93 -11.70 -12.94 -16.08
C GLN A 93 -11.88 -14.39 -16.51
N GLU A 94 -11.28 -14.81 -17.63
CA GLU A 94 -11.31 -16.21 -18.08
C GLU A 94 -10.64 -17.16 -17.06
N TYR A 95 -9.60 -16.69 -16.36
CA TYR A 95 -8.91 -17.45 -15.32
C TYR A 95 -9.31 -17.09 -13.88
N ALA A 96 -9.98 -15.95 -13.67
CA ALA A 96 -10.37 -15.49 -12.35
C ALA A 96 -11.64 -16.21 -11.88
N PRO A 97 -11.60 -16.90 -10.73
CA PRO A 97 -12.79 -17.54 -10.21
C PRO A 97 -13.74 -16.48 -9.63
N VAL A 98 -14.89 -16.32 -10.26
CA VAL A 98 -15.97 -15.46 -9.76
C VAL A 98 -16.56 -16.08 -8.48
N LEU A 99 -16.81 -15.25 -7.47
CA LEU A 99 -17.41 -15.71 -6.22
C LEU A 99 -18.87 -16.15 -6.43
N ASN A 100 -19.22 -17.31 -5.86
CA ASN A 100 -20.62 -17.75 -5.77
C ASN A 100 -21.43 -16.83 -4.84
N ARG A 101 -22.75 -16.78 -5.02
CA ARG A 101 -23.64 -15.91 -4.22
C ARG A 101 -23.50 -16.12 -2.71
N GLU A 102 -23.33 -17.37 -2.26
CA GLU A 102 -23.15 -17.66 -0.84
C GLU A 102 -21.86 -17.05 -0.28
N ASP A 103 -20.74 -17.21 -0.98
CA ASP A 103 -19.45 -16.63 -0.60
C ASP A 103 -19.49 -15.10 -0.60
N GLN A 104 -20.18 -14.50 -1.57
CA GLN A 104 -20.40 -13.05 -1.59
C GLN A 104 -21.15 -12.60 -0.33
N ILE A 105 -22.27 -13.25 0.01
CA ILE A 105 -23.06 -12.92 1.20
C ILE A 105 -22.22 -13.06 2.48
N LEU A 106 -21.41 -14.12 2.59
CA LEU A 106 -20.51 -14.33 3.71
C LEU A 106 -19.45 -13.24 3.82
N LEU A 107 -18.81 -12.88 2.70
CA LEU A 107 -17.85 -11.79 2.61
C LEU A 107 -18.47 -10.46 3.06
N PHE A 108 -19.64 -10.10 2.51
CA PHE A 108 -20.38 -8.90 2.88
C PHE A 108 -20.69 -8.85 4.38
N ARG A 109 -21.19 -9.96 4.94
CA ARG A 109 -21.55 -10.06 6.35
C ARG A 109 -20.33 -9.93 7.25
N ASN A 110 -19.24 -10.62 6.93
CA ASN A 110 -18.01 -10.62 7.72
C ASN A 110 -17.35 -9.24 7.72
N LEU A 111 -17.20 -8.61 6.54
CA LEU A 111 -16.59 -7.30 6.43
C LEU A 111 -17.45 -6.19 7.01
N ARG A 112 -18.78 -6.20 6.82
CA ARG A 112 -19.66 -5.21 7.47
C ARG A 112 -19.68 -5.33 8.99
N ARG A 113 -19.61 -6.55 9.52
CA ARG A 113 -19.52 -6.78 10.97
C ARG A 113 -18.17 -6.31 11.51
N GLY A 114 -17.08 -6.61 10.79
CA GLY A 114 -15.73 -6.20 11.15
C GLY A 114 -15.39 -4.73 10.87
N ALA A 115 -16.22 -4.02 10.11
CA ALA A 115 -16.07 -2.59 9.83
C ALA A 115 -16.28 -1.72 11.08
N ARG A 116 -16.96 -2.24 12.11
CA ARG A 116 -17.25 -1.49 13.35
C ARG A 116 -16.26 -1.88 14.44
N ALA A 117 -15.54 -0.90 14.97
CA ALA A 117 -14.74 -1.07 16.17
C ALA A 117 -15.64 -1.42 17.37
N ASN A 118 -15.48 -2.63 17.91
CA ASN A 118 -16.13 -3.10 19.13
C ASN A 118 -15.11 -3.15 20.29
N VAL A 119 -15.55 -3.55 21.48
CA VAL A 119 -14.67 -3.64 22.65
C VAL A 119 -13.49 -4.59 22.39
N ASN A 120 -13.75 -5.77 21.80
CA ASN A 120 -12.70 -6.74 21.49
C ASN A 120 -11.65 -6.15 20.53
N TYR A 121 -12.07 -5.37 19.53
CA TYR A 121 -11.17 -4.67 18.63
C TYR A 121 -10.23 -3.74 19.41
N PHE A 122 -10.75 -2.90 20.31
CA PHE A 122 -9.92 -2.00 21.10
C PHE A 122 -8.98 -2.74 22.06
N VAL A 123 -9.45 -3.80 22.72
CA VAL A 123 -8.62 -4.64 23.59
C VAL A 123 -7.44 -5.23 22.81
N LEU A 124 -7.70 -5.81 21.62
CA LEU A 124 -6.66 -6.38 20.79
C LEU A 124 -5.68 -5.33 20.24
N ILE A 125 -6.16 -4.11 19.93
CA ILE A 125 -5.28 -3.00 19.53
C ILE A 125 -4.35 -2.60 20.68
N VAL A 126 -4.86 -2.48 21.91
CA VAL A 126 -4.04 -2.15 23.09
C VAL A 126 -2.99 -3.24 23.34
N LEU A 127 -3.41 -4.51 23.37
CA LEU A 127 -2.50 -5.63 23.59
C LEU A 127 -1.44 -5.72 22.50
N SER A 128 -1.84 -5.60 21.23
CA SER A 128 -0.91 -5.61 20.10
C SER A 128 0.07 -4.43 20.15
N ALA A 129 -0.39 -3.22 20.49
CA ALA A 129 0.47 -2.04 20.63
C ALA A 129 1.49 -2.21 21.77
N ILE A 130 1.10 -2.81 22.90
CA ILE A 130 2.03 -3.14 23.99
C ILE A 130 3.10 -4.12 23.49
N ILE A 131 2.69 -5.24 22.91
CA ILE A 131 3.62 -6.29 22.44
C ILE A 131 4.54 -5.73 21.35
N ALA A 132 4.01 -4.96 20.40
CA ALA A 132 4.80 -4.35 19.33
C ALA A 132 5.81 -3.32 19.87
N THR A 133 5.39 -2.45 20.79
CA THR A 133 6.29 -1.43 21.36
C THR A 133 7.43 -2.09 22.16
N LEU A 134 7.12 -3.09 22.99
CA LEU A 134 8.14 -3.85 23.73
C LEU A 134 9.04 -4.65 22.78
N GLY A 135 8.49 -5.27 21.74
CA GLY A 135 9.26 -5.99 20.72
C GLY A 135 10.21 -5.08 19.94
N LEU A 136 9.80 -3.85 19.64
CA LEU A 136 10.63 -2.83 19.00
C LEU A 136 11.80 -2.40 19.89
N TRP A 137 11.56 -2.19 21.19
CA TRP A 137 12.62 -1.88 22.16
C TRP A 137 13.57 -3.05 22.38
N GLN A 138 13.05 -4.28 22.41
CA GLN A 138 13.86 -5.49 22.49
C GLN A 138 14.57 -5.84 21.17
N ASN A 139 14.34 -5.08 20.09
CA ASN A 139 14.86 -5.36 18.76
C ASN A 139 14.56 -6.80 18.28
N SER A 140 13.38 -7.32 18.59
CA SER A 140 12.98 -8.72 18.35
C SER A 140 11.94 -8.83 17.25
N ALA A 141 12.39 -9.15 16.04
CA ALA A 141 11.53 -9.37 14.88
C ALA A 141 10.42 -10.39 15.14
N ALA A 142 10.71 -11.47 15.88
CA ALA A 142 9.73 -12.50 16.19
C ALA A 142 8.56 -11.97 17.05
N VAL A 143 8.87 -11.18 18.09
CA VAL A 143 7.85 -10.56 18.95
C VAL A 143 7.03 -9.53 18.17
N ILE A 144 7.70 -8.76 17.31
CA ILE A 144 7.06 -7.78 16.44
C ILE A 144 6.08 -8.45 15.47
N ILE A 145 6.47 -9.57 14.85
CA ILE A 145 5.59 -10.37 13.99
C ILE A 145 4.41 -10.91 14.81
N GLY A 146 4.67 -11.43 16.01
CA GLY A 146 3.61 -11.88 16.94
C GLY A 146 2.58 -10.79 17.22
N ALA A 147 3.02 -9.55 17.45
CA ALA A 147 2.12 -8.42 17.64
C ALA A 147 1.25 -8.13 16.41
N MET A 148 1.81 -8.26 15.20
CA MET A 148 1.05 -8.08 13.95
C MET A 148 -0.09 -9.09 13.80
N LEU A 149 0.08 -10.32 14.30
CA LEU A 149 -0.96 -11.37 14.25
C LEU A 149 -2.16 -11.06 15.17
N VAL A 150 -1.93 -10.30 16.24
CA VAL A 150 -2.95 -9.96 17.24
C VAL A 150 -3.82 -8.78 16.77
N ALA A 151 -3.26 -7.84 16.01
CA ALA A 151 -3.94 -6.60 15.62
C ALA A 151 -5.07 -6.83 14.59
N PRO A 152 -6.34 -6.51 14.92
CA PRO A 152 -7.47 -6.71 14.00
C PRO A 152 -7.64 -5.54 13.00
N LEU A 153 -6.56 -4.88 12.58
CA LEU A 153 -6.61 -3.70 11.69
C LEU A 153 -7.01 -4.07 10.25
N MET A 154 -6.72 -5.28 9.79
CA MET A 154 -6.97 -5.67 8.41
C MET A 154 -8.46 -5.66 8.06
N THR A 155 -9.32 -6.11 8.97
CA THR A 155 -10.76 -6.25 8.70
C THR A 155 -11.44 -4.91 8.37
N PRO A 156 -11.31 -3.84 9.18
CA PRO A 156 -11.88 -2.55 8.80
C PRO A 156 -11.23 -1.96 7.52
N ILE A 157 -9.94 -2.20 7.27
CA ILE A 157 -9.28 -1.73 6.04
C ILE A 157 -9.84 -2.41 4.78
N LEU A 158 -10.02 -3.73 4.82
CA LEU A 158 -10.66 -4.47 3.74
C LEU A 158 -12.16 -4.13 3.63
N ALA A 159 -12.82 -3.76 4.73
CA ALA A 159 -14.19 -3.27 4.69
C ALA A 159 -14.29 -1.90 4.00
N THR A 160 -13.28 -1.03 4.12
CA THR A 160 -13.16 0.19 3.32
C THR A 160 -13.07 -0.15 1.83
N SER A 161 -12.26 -1.14 1.47
CA SER A 161 -12.13 -1.62 0.07
C SER A 161 -13.46 -2.13 -0.48
N LEU A 162 -14.19 -2.93 0.31
CA LEU A 162 -15.54 -3.39 -0.05
C LEU A 162 -16.52 -2.22 -0.19
N GLY A 163 -16.47 -1.24 0.71
CA GLY A 163 -17.30 -0.04 0.64
C GLY A 163 -17.04 0.79 -0.62
N VAL A 164 -15.77 0.86 -1.06
CA VAL A 164 -15.39 1.47 -2.34
C VAL A 164 -16.04 0.71 -3.48
N VAL A 165 -15.80 -0.61 -3.60
CA VAL A 165 -16.36 -1.45 -4.67
C VAL A 165 -17.90 -1.36 -4.75
N MET A 166 -18.57 -1.33 -3.59
CA MET A 166 -20.03 -1.25 -3.53
C MET A 166 -20.59 0.14 -3.80
N GLY A 167 -19.74 1.17 -3.87
CA GLY A 167 -20.18 2.55 -3.98
C GLY A 167 -21.01 3.01 -2.78
N GLU A 168 -20.68 2.54 -1.57
CA GLU A 168 -21.43 2.83 -0.35
C GLU A 168 -20.62 3.74 0.62
N PRO A 169 -20.78 5.08 0.54
CA PRO A 169 -20.03 6.02 1.37
C PRO A 169 -20.18 5.79 2.87
N ARG A 170 -21.37 5.32 3.30
CA ARG A 170 -21.63 4.99 4.71
C ARG A 170 -20.73 3.85 5.21
N THR A 171 -20.52 2.82 4.38
CA THR A 171 -19.65 1.68 4.72
C THR A 171 -18.19 2.12 4.78
N ILE A 172 -17.75 2.92 3.79
CA ILE A 172 -16.41 3.53 3.75
C ILE A 172 -16.15 4.34 5.03
N ARG A 173 -17.09 5.22 5.40
CA ARG A 173 -16.96 6.08 6.58
C ARG A 173 -16.85 5.28 7.88
N VAL A 174 -17.73 4.31 8.11
CA VAL A 174 -17.71 3.49 9.33
C VAL A 174 -16.41 2.70 9.47
N ALA A 175 -15.94 2.12 8.36
CA ALA A 175 -14.69 1.36 8.31
C ALA A 175 -13.45 2.25 8.49
N ALA A 176 -13.43 3.43 7.85
CA ALA A 176 -12.36 4.41 7.99
C ALA A 176 -12.30 5.00 9.40
N GLU A 177 -13.43 5.32 10.01
CA GLU A 177 -13.51 5.78 11.40
C GLU A 177 -12.98 4.72 12.38
N SER A 178 -13.32 3.45 12.17
CA SER A 178 -12.81 2.35 13.01
C SER A 178 -11.30 2.15 12.85
N THR A 179 -10.79 2.24 11.61
CA THR A 179 -9.35 2.21 11.32
C THR A 179 -8.65 3.37 12.00
N LEU A 180 -9.16 4.60 11.85
CA LEU A 180 -8.58 5.80 12.47
C LEU A 180 -8.56 5.72 13.99
N LYS A 181 -9.64 5.25 14.63
CA LYS A 181 -9.67 5.03 16.09
C LYS A 181 -8.61 4.02 16.53
N GLY A 182 -8.43 2.94 15.78
CA GLY A 182 -7.38 1.94 16.04
C GLY A 182 -5.97 2.52 15.90
N VAL A 183 -5.74 3.32 14.85
CA VAL A 183 -4.48 4.04 14.59
C VAL A 183 -4.13 4.98 15.74
N VAL A 184 -5.07 5.86 16.11
CA VAL A 184 -4.87 6.84 17.18
C VAL A 184 -4.60 6.12 18.51
N LEU A 185 -5.37 5.08 18.83
CA LEU A 185 -5.17 4.31 20.04
C LEU A 185 -3.82 3.59 20.06
N GLY A 186 -3.43 2.95 18.97
CA GLY A 186 -2.13 2.27 18.86
C GLY A 186 -0.94 3.22 19.04
N ILE A 187 -0.99 4.40 18.40
CA ILE A 187 0.02 5.45 18.58
C ILE A 187 0.03 5.94 20.02
N ALA A 188 -1.13 6.20 20.62
CA ALA A 188 -1.23 6.71 21.99
C ALA A 188 -0.65 5.73 23.03
N ILE A 189 -0.94 4.43 22.88
CA ILE A 189 -0.37 3.38 23.75
C ILE A 189 1.14 3.29 23.58
N ALA A 190 1.63 3.26 22.34
CA ALA A 190 3.08 3.20 22.08
C ALA A 190 3.82 4.44 22.61
N LEU A 191 3.24 5.62 22.42
CA LEU A 191 3.74 6.88 22.98
C LEU A 191 3.81 6.80 24.51
N PHE A 192 2.73 6.37 25.16
CA PHE A 192 2.68 6.24 26.62
C PHE A 192 3.75 5.29 27.16
N ILE A 193 3.92 4.12 26.55
CA ILE A 193 4.95 3.15 26.93
C ILE A 193 6.35 3.73 26.73
N ALA A 194 6.60 4.37 25.58
CA ALA A 194 7.90 4.95 25.28
C ALA A 194 8.27 6.12 26.21
N LEU A 195 7.29 6.87 26.73
CA LEU A 195 7.51 7.90 27.75
C LEU A 195 7.87 7.31 29.13
N ILE A 196 7.41 6.11 29.46
CA ILE A 196 7.71 5.43 30.73
C ILE A 196 9.07 4.70 30.68
N LEU A 197 9.55 4.35 29.49
CA LEU A 197 10.86 3.74 29.26
C LEU A 197 11.85 4.74 28.60
N PRO A 198 12.20 5.87 29.25
CA PRO A 198 13.19 6.79 28.70
C PRO A 198 14.60 6.19 28.76
N GLY A 199 15.39 6.37 27.69
CA GLY A 199 16.82 6.06 27.69
C GLY A 199 17.23 4.75 27.02
N GLU A 200 16.29 3.97 26.48
CA GLU A 200 16.62 2.80 25.65
C GLU A 200 17.22 3.21 24.30
N LYS A 201 18.18 2.43 23.81
CA LYS A 201 18.84 2.71 22.52
C LYS A 201 17.91 2.38 21.36
N ILE A 202 17.91 3.22 20.33
CA ILE A 202 17.12 3.00 19.11
C ILE A 202 17.67 1.77 18.38
N GLY A 203 16.89 0.70 18.35
CA GLY A 203 17.23 -0.55 17.68
C GLY A 203 17.09 -0.50 16.15
N SER A 204 17.68 -1.50 15.47
CA SER A 204 17.59 -1.65 14.02
C SER A 204 16.16 -1.87 13.52
N GLU A 205 15.30 -2.53 14.31
CA GLU A 205 13.89 -2.76 13.98
C GLU A 205 13.04 -1.49 13.94
N ILE A 206 13.40 -0.49 14.77
CA ILE A 206 12.79 0.84 14.76
C ILE A 206 13.29 1.59 13.52
N LEU A 207 14.60 1.61 13.28
CA LEU A 207 15.20 2.31 12.14
C LEU A 207 14.72 1.76 10.79
N ALA A 208 14.54 0.44 10.67
CA ALA A 208 14.03 -0.21 9.46
C ALA A 208 12.64 0.31 9.05
N ARG A 209 11.88 0.90 9.98
CA ARG A 209 10.55 1.46 9.72
C ARG A 209 10.55 2.95 9.38
N THR A 210 11.70 3.59 9.42
CA THR A 210 11.84 5.04 9.17
C THR A 210 12.20 5.36 7.72
N GLN A 211 12.66 4.37 6.97
CA GLN A 211 13.10 4.52 5.57
C GLN A 211 12.19 3.71 4.65
N PRO A 212 10.95 4.17 4.40
CA PRO A 212 10.03 3.44 3.54
C PRO A 212 10.53 3.45 2.09
N SER A 213 10.32 2.32 1.42
CA SER A 213 10.75 2.08 0.04
C SER A 213 9.58 1.69 -0.86
N LEU A 214 9.80 1.74 -2.17
CA LEU A 214 8.84 1.22 -3.15
C LEU A 214 8.63 -0.30 -3.00
N LEU A 215 9.60 -1.02 -2.43
CA LEU A 215 9.49 -2.45 -2.17
C LEU A 215 8.47 -2.72 -1.05
N ASP A 216 8.45 -1.90 -0.01
CA ASP A 216 7.46 -2.00 1.06
C ASP A 216 6.04 -1.82 0.52
N MET A 217 5.85 -0.85 -0.39
CA MET A 217 4.58 -0.64 -1.06
C MET A 217 4.18 -1.84 -1.93
N ALA A 218 5.12 -2.44 -2.67
CA ALA A 218 4.84 -3.64 -3.47
C ALA A 218 4.42 -4.83 -2.60
N VAL A 219 5.08 -5.01 -1.45
CA VAL A 219 4.71 -6.01 -0.45
C VAL A 219 3.32 -5.70 0.11
N ALA A 220 2.99 -4.44 0.38
CA ALA A 220 1.67 -4.03 0.86
C ALA A 220 0.55 -4.25 -0.18
N LEU A 221 0.82 -4.02 -1.46
CA LEU A 221 -0.11 -4.34 -2.55
C LEU A 221 -0.38 -5.85 -2.64
N ALA A 222 0.68 -6.67 -2.67
CA ALA A 222 0.55 -8.13 -2.69
C ALA A 222 -0.17 -8.65 -1.45
N SER A 223 0.15 -8.06 -0.30
CA SER A 223 -0.50 -8.33 0.97
C SER A 223 -2.00 -8.01 0.91
N GLY A 224 -2.38 -6.79 0.52
CA GLY A 224 -3.80 -6.42 0.41
C GLY A 224 -4.57 -7.34 -0.54
N ALA A 225 -3.95 -7.74 -1.64
CA ALA A 225 -4.54 -8.69 -2.58
C ALA A 225 -4.74 -10.08 -1.94
N ALA A 226 -3.72 -10.61 -1.27
CA ALA A 226 -3.81 -11.88 -0.55
C ALA A 226 -4.89 -11.86 0.55
N GLY A 227 -5.01 -10.73 1.26
CA GLY A 227 -5.96 -10.56 2.36
C GLY A 227 -7.39 -10.51 1.87
N ALA A 228 -7.63 -9.73 0.81
CA ALA A 228 -8.92 -9.69 0.14
C ALA A 228 -9.33 -11.06 -0.42
N TYR A 229 -8.39 -11.77 -1.07
CA TYR A 229 -8.65 -13.11 -1.62
C TYR A 229 -8.95 -14.14 -0.52
N ALA A 230 -8.14 -14.15 0.54
CA ALA A 230 -8.31 -15.05 1.67
C ALA A 230 -9.65 -14.83 2.38
N LEU A 231 -10.07 -13.58 2.53
CA LEU A 231 -11.33 -13.25 3.19
C LEU A 231 -12.56 -13.53 2.31
N ALA A 232 -12.39 -13.47 0.99
CA ALA A 232 -13.43 -13.78 0.03
C ALA A 232 -13.67 -15.29 -0.11
N ARG A 233 -12.67 -16.14 0.16
CA ARG A 233 -12.82 -17.61 0.06
C ARG A 233 -12.90 -18.26 1.43
N LYS A 234 -14.04 -18.91 1.71
CA LYS A 234 -14.28 -19.63 2.97
C LYS A 234 -13.21 -20.70 3.28
N GLU A 235 -12.80 -21.47 2.28
CA GLU A 235 -11.79 -22.53 2.41
C GLU A 235 -10.40 -21.97 2.77
N VAL A 236 -10.05 -20.82 2.21
CA VAL A 236 -8.76 -20.15 2.45
C VAL A 236 -8.79 -19.38 3.78
N SER A 237 -9.92 -18.77 4.12
CA SER A 237 -10.14 -18.08 5.40
C SER A 237 -9.97 -19.02 6.59
N ALA A 238 -10.40 -20.29 6.46
CA ALA A 238 -10.21 -21.31 7.49
C ALA A 238 -8.76 -21.79 7.62
N ALA A 239 -7.95 -21.69 6.55
CA ALA A 239 -6.55 -22.11 6.52
C ALA A 239 -5.56 -21.00 6.92
N LEU A 240 -6.02 -19.75 7.04
CA LEU A 240 -5.21 -18.62 7.48
C LEU A 240 -5.73 -17.99 8.80
N PRO A 241 -5.89 -18.72 9.93
CA PRO A 241 -6.38 -18.13 11.19
C PRO A 241 -5.38 -17.17 11.89
N GLY A 242 -4.44 -16.60 11.14
CA GLY A 242 -3.41 -15.68 11.64
C GLY A 242 -2.51 -15.14 10.53
N VAL A 243 -2.49 -15.77 9.35
CA VAL A 243 -1.44 -15.58 8.32
C VAL A 243 -1.90 -14.78 7.10
N ALA A 244 -3.17 -14.34 7.03
CA ALA A 244 -3.55 -13.33 6.04
C ALA A 244 -2.97 -11.98 6.48
N ILE A 245 -1.67 -11.87 6.23
CA ILE A 245 -0.81 -10.70 6.33
C ILE A 245 -0.62 -10.22 7.75
N ALA A 246 0.50 -10.59 8.34
CA ALA A 246 1.15 -9.81 9.38
C ALA A 246 1.26 -8.36 8.90
N ALA A 247 0.23 -7.56 9.18
CA ALA A 247 0.11 -6.25 8.57
C ALA A 247 1.26 -5.43 9.12
N ALA A 248 2.13 -4.97 8.22
CA ALA A 248 3.18 -4.00 8.48
C ALA A 248 2.58 -2.61 8.81
N LEU A 249 1.52 -2.60 9.61
CA LEU A 249 0.76 -1.44 10.04
C LEU A 249 0.97 -1.20 11.53
N MET A 250 0.82 -2.22 12.39
CA MET A 250 0.98 -2.00 13.83
C MET A 250 2.40 -1.55 14.20
N PRO A 251 3.47 -2.20 13.72
CA PRO A 251 4.80 -1.79 14.14
C PRO A 251 5.25 -0.41 13.62
N PRO A 252 4.92 0.03 12.39
CA PRO A 252 5.09 1.43 12.02
C PRO A 252 4.27 2.39 12.89
N LEU A 253 3.02 2.08 13.25
CA LEU A 253 2.24 2.91 14.18
C LEU A 253 2.91 3.03 15.55
N CYS A 254 3.42 1.93 16.09
CA CYS A 254 4.17 1.97 17.35
C CYS A 254 5.47 2.75 17.21
N THR A 255 6.15 2.66 16.05
CA THR A 255 7.34 3.47 15.75
C THR A 255 7.01 4.96 15.66
N VAL A 256 5.84 5.34 15.16
CA VAL A 256 5.34 6.73 15.25
C VAL A 256 5.22 7.16 16.70
N GLY A 257 4.58 6.36 17.55
CA GLY A 257 4.46 6.64 18.98
C GLY A 257 5.81 6.79 19.69
N ILE A 258 6.76 5.89 19.40
CA ILE A 258 8.14 5.98 19.91
C ILE A 258 8.82 7.26 19.41
N GLY A 259 8.74 7.56 18.11
CA GLY A 259 9.33 8.75 17.51
C GLY A 259 8.78 10.05 18.12
N LEU A 260 7.49 10.08 18.43
CA LEU A 260 6.85 11.20 19.14
C LEU A 260 7.34 11.31 20.59
N ALA A 261 7.54 10.20 21.30
CA ALA A 261 8.06 10.21 22.69
C ALA A 261 9.46 10.82 22.77
N ILE A 262 10.33 10.53 21.79
CA ILE A 262 11.72 11.00 21.74
C ILE A 262 11.88 12.32 20.95
N PHE A 263 10.77 12.97 20.58
CA PHE A 263 10.76 14.20 19.76
C PHE A 263 11.54 14.10 18.43
N SER A 264 11.64 12.89 17.85
CA SER A 264 12.31 12.66 16.58
C SER A 264 11.34 12.71 15.41
N GLY A 265 11.25 13.91 14.80
CA GLY A 265 10.50 14.14 13.57
C GLY A 265 10.82 13.17 12.42
N PRO A 266 12.11 12.84 12.16
CA PRO A 266 12.47 11.86 11.12
C PRO A 266 11.93 10.45 11.37
N ILE A 267 11.98 9.98 12.62
CA ILE A 267 11.50 8.64 12.98
C ILE A 267 9.97 8.57 12.88
N ALA A 268 9.28 9.55 13.49
CA ALA A 268 7.83 9.61 13.46
C ALA A 268 7.30 9.81 12.02
N GLY A 269 7.89 10.73 11.25
CA GLY A 269 7.48 11.03 9.88
C GLY A 269 7.72 9.87 8.92
N GLY A 270 8.90 9.22 8.98
CA GLY A 270 9.23 8.08 8.14
C GLY A 270 8.32 6.89 8.38
N ALA A 271 8.06 6.55 9.65
CA ALA A 271 7.16 5.46 10.01
C ALA A 271 5.69 5.77 9.70
N PHE A 272 5.26 7.03 9.85
CA PHE A 272 3.92 7.46 9.46
C PHE A 272 3.71 7.37 7.94
N LEU A 273 4.74 7.75 7.17
CA LEU A 273 4.73 7.59 5.71
C LEU A 273 4.62 6.11 5.36
N LEU A 274 5.46 5.24 5.93
CA LEU A 274 5.39 3.78 5.74
C LEU A 274 3.98 3.24 6.02
N PHE A 275 3.41 3.58 7.18
CA PHE A 275 2.04 3.19 7.55
C PHE A 275 1.01 3.65 6.51
N THR A 276 1.05 4.91 6.12
CA THR A 276 0.09 5.52 5.18
C THR A 276 0.19 4.86 3.80
N THR A 277 1.41 4.57 3.34
CA THR A 277 1.66 3.89 2.07
C THR A 277 1.08 2.48 2.08
N ASN A 278 1.30 1.73 3.16
CA ASN A 278 0.79 0.38 3.31
C ASN A 278 -0.73 0.38 3.39
N LEU A 279 -1.32 1.31 4.13
CA LEU A 279 -2.77 1.45 4.26
C LEU A 279 -3.44 1.67 2.89
N ILE A 280 -2.94 2.64 2.11
CA ILE A 280 -3.52 2.98 0.81
C ILE A 280 -3.30 1.84 -0.20
N ALA A 281 -2.10 1.25 -0.22
CA ALA A 281 -1.80 0.09 -1.06
C ALA A 281 -2.76 -1.08 -0.78
N ILE A 282 -3.00 -1.40 0.49
CA ILE A 282 -3.92 -2.47 0.88
C ILE A 282 -5.35 -2.17 0.42
N ILE A 283 -5.82 -0.92 0.57
CA ILE A 283 -7.17 -0.53 0.13
C ILE A 283 -7.33 -0.66 -1.39
N VAL A 284 -6.35 -0.19 -2.15
CA VAL A 284 -6.39 -0.25 -3.62
C VAL A 284 -6.31 -1.70 -4.10
N ALA A 285 -5.40 -2.49 -3.55
CA ALA A 285 -5.26 -3.91 -3.90
C ALA A 285 -6.51 -4.72 -3.53
N GLY A 286 -7.07 -4.47 -2.34
CA GLY A 286 -8.31 -5.13 -1.91
C GLY A 286 -9.50 -4.77 -2.80
N THR A 287 -9.60 -3.50 -3.20
CA THR A 287 -10.61 -3.03 -4.16
C THR A 287 -10.46 -3.78 -5.48
N ALA A 288 -9.25 -3.84 -6.03
CA ALA A 288 -8.98 -4.54 -7.28
C ALA A 288 -9.33 -6.05 -7.20
N VAL A 289 -8.96 -6.72 -6.12
CA VAL A 289 -9.28 -8.15 -5.94
C VAL A 289 -10.79 -8.38 -5.84
N PHE A 290 -11.52 -7.59 -5.08
CA PHE A 290 -12.98 -7.74 -5.00
C PHE A 290 -13.65 -7.52 -6.36
N LEU A 291 -13.15 -6.59 -7.19
CA LEU A 291 -13.62 -6.42 -8.57
C LEU A 291 -13.34 -7.64 -9.44
N VAL A 292 -12.13 -8.20 -9.37
CA VAL A 292 -11.75 -9.42 -10.11
C VAL A 292 -12.62 -10.61 -9.70
N LEU A 293 -12.99 -10.70 -8.42
CA LEU A 293 -13.86 -11.75 -7.90
C LEU A 293 -15.35 -11.55 -8.23
N GLY A 294 -15.71 -10.50 -8.97
CA GLY A 294 -17.06 -10.25 -9.44
C GLY A 294 -17.95 -9.51 -8.44
N VAL A 295 -17.38 -8.89 -7.40
CA VAL A 295 -18.13 -7.96 -6.54
C VAL A 295 -18.37 -6.68 -7.32
N ARG A 296 -19.64 -6.28 -7.45
CA ARG A 296 -20.07 -5.12 -8.23
C ARG A 296 -21.02 -4.24 -7.40
N PRO A 297 -21.05 -2.92 -7.65
CA PRO A 297 -22.08 -2.06 -7.08
C PRO A 297 -23.47 -2.51 -7.54
N ARG A 298 -24.49 -2.18 -6.75
CA ARG A 298 -25.89 -2.46 -7.10
C ARG A 298 -26.32 -1.52 -8.22
N ASP A 299 -27.29 -1.92 -9.06
CA ASP A 299 -27.86 -1.15 -10.18
C ASP A 299 -28.55 0.14 -9.72
N ASP A 300 -27.74 1.12 -9.33
CA ASP A 300 -28.11 2.42 -8.78
C ASP A 300 -27.05 3.43 -9.24
N GLU A 301 -27.47 4.43 -10.02
CA GLU A 301 -26.59 5.45 -10.61
C GLU A 301 -25.78 6.17 -9.53
N GLU A 302 -26.34 6.41 -8.34
CA GLU A 302 -25.65 7.09 -7.25
C GLU A 302 -24.48 6.24 -6.72
N ARG A 303 -24.72 4.93 -6.56
CA ARG A 303 -23.69 3.98 -6.10
C ARG A 303 -22.59 3.83 -7.13
N GLU A 304 -22.95 3.79 -8.40
CA GLU A 304 -21.98 3.73 -9.50
C GLU A 304 -21.07 4.97 -9.50
N GLN A 305 -21.63 6.17 -9.41
CA GLN A 305 -20.83 7.40 -9.34
C GLN A 305 -19.90 7.40 -8.11
N ASN A 306 -20.41 6.96 -6.96
CA ASN A 306 -19.63 6.86 -5.73
C ASN A 306 -18.49 5.85 -5.84
N PHE A 307 -18.73 4.71 -6.49
CA PHE A 307 -17.70 3.71 -6.76
C PHE A 307 -16.60 4.28 -7.68
N ARG A 308 -16.96 4.94 -8.79
CA ARG A 308 -16.00 5.56 -9.72
C ARG A 308 -15.14 6.61 -9.01
N ARG A 309 -15.77 7.49 -8.21
CA ARG A 309 -15.06 8.48 -7.38
C ARG A 309 -14.11 7.80 -6.40
N GLY A 310 -14.57 6.76 -5.72
CA GLY A 310 -13.75 5.98 -4.79
C GLY A 310 -12.52 5.36 -5.46
N LEU A 311 -12.67 4.79 -6.66
CA LEU A 311 -11.56 4.21 -7.41
C LEU A 311 -10.56 5.28 -7.85
N ILE A 312 -11.02 6.40 -8.40
CA ILE A 312 -10.16 7.52 -8.82
C ILE A 312 -9.38 8.07 -7.63
N VAL A 313 -10.06 8.32 -6.50
CA VAL A 313 -9.43 8.79 -5.26
C VAL A 313 -8.37 7.79 -4.79
N GLY A 314 -8.67 6.48 -4.80
CA GLY A 314 -7.72 5.44 -4.44
C GLY A 314 -6.46 5.44 -5.30
N ILE A 315 -6.61 5.50 -6.63
CA ILE A 315 -5.49 5.54 -7.58
C ILE A 315 -4.66 6.82 -7.41
N VAL A 316 -5.32 7.98 -7.30
CA VAL A 316 -4.63 9.26 -7.08
C VAL A 316 -3.85 9.23 -5.78
N MET A 317 -4.45 8.74 -4.69
CA MET A 317 -3.77 8.59 -3.40
C MET A 317 -2.56 7.67 -3.50
N LEU A 318 -2.67 6.55 -4.22
CA LEU A 318 -1.54 5.64 -4.45
C LEU A 318 -0.41 6.32 -5.22
N LEU A 319 -0.72 7.09 -6.27
CA LEU A 319 0.26 7.83 -7.05
C LEU A 319 0.95 8.94 -6.24
N VAL A 320 0.18 9.71 -5.48
CA VAL A 320 0.70 10.77 -4.59
C VAL A 320 1.67 10.17 -3.58
N VAL A 321 1.31 9.04 -2.99
CA VAL A 321 2.14 8.38 -2.00
C VAL A 321 3.36 7.69 -2.62
N SER A 322 3.22 7.11 -3.81
CA SER A 322 4.36 6.58 -4.58
C SER A 322 5.38 7.69 -4.88
N MET A 323 4.90 8.88 -5.24
CA MET A 323 5.74 10.06 -5.45
C MET A 323 6.42 10.51 -4.15
N ALA A 324 5.69 10.51 -3.04
CA ALA A 324 6.23 10.83 -1.73
C ALA A 324 7.35 9.85 -1.29
N LEU A 325 7.27 8.57 -1.70
CA LEU A 325 8.32 7.56 -1.49
C LEU A 325 9.50 7.70 -2.45
N ALA A 326 9.29 8.20 -3.66
CA ALA A 326 10.34 8.34 -4.67
C ALA A 326 11.44 9.33 -4.21
N LEU A 327 11.07 10.41 -3.51
CA LEU A 327 11.99 11.41 -2.97
C LEU A 327 13.03 10.84 -1.98
N PRO A 328 12.63 10.18 -0.86
CA PRO A 328 13.59 9.59 0.07
C PRO A 328 14.36 8.42 -0.57
N THR A 329 13.71 7.61 -1.42
CA THR A 329 14.40 6.51 -2.14
C THR A 329 15.49 7.05 -3.07
N LEU A 330 15.23 8.15 -3.78
CA LEU A 330 16.19 8.78 -4.68
C LEU A 330 17.33 9.42 -3.90
N ARG A 331 17.04 10.11 -2.80
CA ARG A 331 18.07 10.65 -1.89
C ARG A 331 18.96 9.54 -1.33
N GLN A 332 18.37 8.42 -0.90
CA GLN A 332 19.13 7.27 -0.42
C GLN A 332 20.05 6.74 -1.52
N ARG A 333 19.55 6.58 -2.76
CA ARG A 333 20.37 6.11 -3.89
C ARG A 333 21.46 7.09 -4.31
N LEU A 334 21.22 8.39 -4.24
CA LEU A 334 22.22 9.42 -4.53
C LEU A 334 23.27 9.51 -3.41
N ASN A 335 22.87 9.28 -2.15
CA ASN A 335 23.76 9.22 -1.00
C ASN A 335 24.59 7.93 -0.94
N LEU A 336 24.22 6.86 -1.66
CA LEU A 336 25.08 5.66 -1.83
C LEU A 336 26.38 5.98 -2.59
N GLY A 337 26.50 7.15 -3.24
CA GLY A 337 27.74 7.63 -3.83
C GLY A 337 28.74 8.24 -2.83
N GLN A 338 28.35 8.48 -1.57
CA GLN A 338 29.24 8.95 -0.50
C GLN A 338 29.06 8.09 0.75
N PRO A 339 30.08 7.36 1.22
CA PRO A 339 29.97 6.65 2.49
C PRO A 339 29.73 7.66 3.61
N THR A 340 28.50 7.71 4.12
CA THR A 340 28.05 8.64 5.17
C THR A 340 27.98 7.96 6.54
N SER A 341 28.10 6.63 6.60
CA SER A 341 28.36 5.94 7.85
C SER A 341 29.85 6.05 8.20
N VAL A 342 30.14 6.33 9.47
CA VAL A 342 31.51 6.35 10.01
C VAL A 342 32.27 5.07 9.63
N SER A 343 31.60 3.92 9.66
CA SER A 343 32.14 2.64 9.20
C SER A 343 32.49 2.64 7.72
N GLY A 344 31.67 3.23 6.84
CA GLY A 344 31.97 3.34 5.41
C GLY A 344 33.13 4.27 5.12
N ILE A 345 33.24 5.40 5.85
CA ILE A 345 34.36 6.33 5.75
C ILE A 345 35.64 5.64 6.21
N MET A 346 35.60 4.96 7.36
CA MET A 346 36.74 4.20 7.89
C MET A 346 37.17 3.07 6.96
N THR A 347 36.24 2.35 6.36
CA THR A 347 36.55 1.30 5.38
C THR A 347 37.22 1.89 4.13
N GLY A 348 36.78 3.06 3.67
CA GLY A 348 37.40 3.78 2.57
C GLY A 348 38.83 4.24 2.88
N LEU A 349 39.03 4.81 4.07
CA LEU A 349 40.34 5.28 4.56
C LEU A 349 41.31 4.11 4.77
N ALA A 350 40.87 3.03 5.39
CA ALA A 350 41.69 1.84 5.61
C ALA A 350 42.09 1.17 4.29
N LYS A 351 41.16 1.09 3.32
CA LYS A 351 41.44 0.53 1.99
C LYS A 351 42.46 1.35 1.21
N ALA A 352 42.48 2.67 1.38
CA ALA A 352 43.49 3.53 0.76
C ALA A 352 44.91 3.23 1.27
N GLU A 353 45.04 2.79 2.53
CA GLU A 353 46.30 2.35 3.13
C GLU A 353 46.56 0.84 2.96
N GLY A 354 45.71 0.11 2.24
CA GLY A 354 45.85 -1.33 2.03
C GLY A 354 45.54 -2.19 3.27
N VAL A 355 44.74 -1.66 4.19
CA VAL A 355 44.42 -2.28 5.49
C VAL A 355 42.93 -2.64 5.54
N GLU A 356 42.61 -3.76 6.19
CA GLU A 356 41.23 -4.23 6.32
C GLU A 356 40.63 -3.83 7.67
N VAL A 357 39.37 -3.37 7.65
CA VAL A 357 38.64 -3.00 8.86
C VAL A 357 37.87 -4.22 9.38
N ILE A 358 38.09 -4.58 10.64
CA ILE A 358 37.44 -5.71 11.32
C ILE A 358 36.11 -5.26 11.92
N THR A 359 36.12 -4.22 12.77
CA THR A 359 34.92 -3.62 13.37
C THR A 359 35.09 -2.12 13.54
N VAL A 360 33.98 -1.39 13.48
CA VAL A 360 33.92 0.05 13.80
C VAL A 360 32.79 0.27 14.78
N ASP A 361 33.14 0.50 16.03
CA ASP A 361 32.20 0.82 17.08
C ASP A 361 32.12 2.34 17.25
N THR A 362 30.91 2.88 17.32
CA THR A 362 30.69 4.31 17.47
C THR A 362 29.85 4.58 18.71
N THR A 363 30.34 5.44 19.59
CA THR A 363 29.64 5.90 20.80
C THR A 363 29.61 7.42 20.85
N GLN A 364 28.46 7.98 21.20
CA GLN A 364 28.28 9.42 21.39
C GLN A 364 28.43 9.73 22.88
N VAL A 365 29.38 10.60 23.23
CA VAL A 365 29.62 11.05 24.62
C VAL A 365 29.77 12.57 24.61
N GLU A 366 28.88 13.28 25.31
CA GLU A 366 28.93 14.75 25.49
C GLU A 366 29.09 15.57 24.18
N GLY A 367 28.48 15.12 23.08
CA GLY A 367 28.55 15.80 21.78
C GLY A 367 29.82 15.53 20.97
N VAL A 368 30.72 14.69 21.47
CA VAL A 368 31.88 14.15 20.74
C VAL A 368 31.56 12.72 20.28
N THR A 369 31.84 12.43 19.01
CA THR A 369 31.70 11.06 18.50
C THR A 369 33.00 10.31 18.78
N ARG A 370 32.96 9.34 19.70
CA ARG A 370 34.05 8.41 19.92
C ARG A 370 33.92 7.23 18.95
N VAL A 371 34.95 7.02 18.15
CA VAL A 371 35.03 5.96 17.14
C VAL A 371 36.16 5.03 17.54
N VAL A 372 35.85 3.75 17.77
CA VAL A 372 36.83 2.70 18.00
C VAL A 372 36.85 1.79 16.77
N ALA A 373 37.92 1.87 16.00
CA ALA A 373 38.10 1.05 14.81
C ALA A 373 39.14 -0.04 15.07
N ARG A 374 38.74 -1.31 14.95
CA ARG A 374 39.65 -2.45 14.89
C ARG A 374 40.05 -2.70 13.45
N ILE A 375 41.34 -2.71 13.18
CA ILE A 375 41.89 -2.92 11.84
C ILE A 375 42.92 -4.05 11.86
N SER A 376 42.99 -4.80 10.77
CA SER A 376 43.99 -5.85 10.54
C SER A 376 45.12 -5.27 9.70
N ALA A 377 46.29 -5.01 10.30
CA ALA A 377 47.42 -4.39 9.62
C ALA A 377 48.76 -5.09 9.94
N PRO A 378 49.67 -5.17 8.97
CA PRO A 378 51.09 -5.45 9.20
C PRO A 378 51.72 -4.53 10.27
N ALA A 379 52.63 -5.08 11.07
CA ALA A 379 53.30 -4.34 12.13
C ALA A 379 54.04 -3.11 11.59
N GLY A 380 53.73 -1.93 12.13
CA GLY A 380 54.38 -0.66 11.77
C GLY A 380 53.78 0.08 10.57
N GLN A 381 52.78 -0.48 9.88
CA GLN A 381 52.14 0.18 8.72
C GLN A 381 51.24 1.36 9.12
N ILE A 382 50.56 1.26 10.27
CA ILE A 382 49.71 2.33 10.80
C ILE A 382 50.43 3.00 11.97
N ASN A 383 50.57 4.33 11.89
CA ASN A 383 51.20 5.17 12.91
C ASN A 383 50.26 6.29 13.36
N SER A 384 50.63 7.01 14.43
CA SER A 384 49.80 8.09 14.99
C SER A 384 49.49 9.19 13.97
N LYS A 385 50.39 9.52 13.04
CA LYS A 385 50.14 10.55 12.01
C LYS A 385 49.02 10.15 11.04
N ILE A 386 48.95 8.87 10.67
CA ILE A 386 47.90 8.34 9.80
C ILE A 386 46.56 8.37 10.55
N VAL A 387 46.55 7.95 11.82
CA VAL A 387 45.36 8.00 12.68
C VAL A 387 44.87 9.45 12.87
N ASP A 388 45.76 10.41 13.06
CA ASP A 388 45.42 11.84 13.16
C ASP A 388 44.88 12.42 11.84
N ALA A 389 45.36 11.93 10.69
CA ALA A 389 44.82 12.30 9.38
C ALA A 389 43.41 11.73 9.19
N TRP A 390 43.19 10.47 9.57
CA TRP A 390 41.88 9.82 9.52
C TRP A 390 40.86 10.49 10.45
N SER A 391 41.27 10.85 11.68
CA SER A 391 40.44 11.59 12.64
C SER A 391 39.96 12.93 12.05
N ARG A 392 40.86 13.69 11.41
CA ARG A 392 40.51 14.98 10.77
C ARG A 392 39.57 14.81 9.58
N GLU A 393 39.81 13.81 8.74
CA GLU A 393 38.94 13.54 7.59
C GLU A 393 37.55 13.05 8.03
N LEU A 394 37.50 12.20 9.08
CA LEU A 394 36.26 11.80 9.72
C LEU A 394 35.50 12.99 10.30
N ALA A 395 36.17 13.86 11.05
CA ALA A 395 35.55 15.06 11.62
C ALA A 395 35.04 16.01 10.53
N ALA A 396 35.78 16.17 9.43
CA ALA A 396 35.38 17.01 8.29
C ALA A 396 34.15 16.46 7.56
N ARG A 397 34.06 15.13 7.37
CA ARG A 397 32.93 14.49 6.68
C ARG A 397 31.71 14.29 7.56
N GLN A 398 31.91 14.08 8.87
CA GLN A 398 30.84 13.85 9.83
C GLN A 398 30.23 15.17 10.35
N GLY A 399 30.98 16.28 10.31
CA GLY A 399 30.51 17.59 10.76
C GLY A 399 30.45 17.76 12.29
N SER A 400 31.08 16.85 13.05
CA SER A 400 31.21 16.91 14.51
C SER A 400 32.63 16.53 14.94
N PRO A 401 33.11 16.94 16.13
CA PRO A 401 34.39 16.48 16.66
C PRO A 401 34.42 14.96 16.82
N VAL A 402 35.49 14.32 16.35
CA VAL A 402 35.67 12.87 16.38
C VAL A 402 36.91 12.49 17.18
N ASP A 403 36.71 11.69 18.23
CA ASP A 403 37.77 11.05 19.00
C ASP A 403 37.98 9.64 18.43
N LEU A 404 39.03 9.47 17.61
CA LEU A 404 39.30 8.22 16.90
C LEU A 404 40.36 7.40 17.66
N THR A 405 39.98 6.21 18.11
CA THR A 405 40.89 5.18 18.62
C THR A 405 41.00 4.06 17.61
N VAL A 406 42.23 3.69 17.25
CA VAL A 406 42.51 2.59 16.31
C VAL A 406 43.20 1.45 17.04
N GLU A 407 42.53 0.31 17.12
CA GLU A 407 43.08 -0.93 17.67
C GLU A 407 43.64 -1.77 16.52
N ILE A 408 44.96 -1.97 16.51
CA ILE A 408 45.64 -2.72 15.45
C ILE A 408 45.75 -4.18 15.87
N VAL A 409 45.14 -5.06 15.08
CA VAL A 409 45.37 -6.51 15.15
C VAL A 409 46.48 -6.84 14.17
N PRO A 410 47.63 -7.39 14.62
CA PRO A 410 48.76 -7.66 13.74
C PRO A 410 48.45 -8.81 12.78
N LEU A 411 48.61 -8.55 11.49
CA LEU A 411 48.51 -9.60 10.46
C LEU A 411 49.86 -10.33 10.34
N ILE A 412 49.86 -11.65 10.56
CA ILE A 412 51.01 -12.52 10.37
C ILE A 412 50.67 -13.50 9.24
N GLU A 413 51.23 -13.29 8.06
CA GLU A 413 51.10 -14.22 6.94
C GLU A 413 52.16 -15.32 7.05
N ILE A 414 51.71 -16.58 7.12
CA ILE A 414 52.57 -17.77 7.07
C ILE A 414 52.25 -18.50 5.77
N GLN A 415 53.15 -18.42 4.80
CA GLN A 415 53.01 -19.17 3.55
C GLN A 415 53.60 -20.57 3.70
N SER A 416 52.82 -21.59 3.32
CA SER A 416 53.31 -22.96 3.17
C SER A 416 54.13 -23.06 1.88
N SER A 417 55.41 -23.45 1.97
CA SER A 417 56.19 -23.79 0.78
C SER A 417 55.76 -25.16 0.26
N SER A 418 54.98 -25.22 -0.82
CA SER A 418 54.85 -26.45 -1.58
C SER A 418 56.12 -26.64 -2.42
N GLN A 419 57.03 -27.50 -1.95
CA GLN A 419 57.95 -28.20 -2.85
C GLN A 419 57.28 -29.48 -3.35
#